data_AF-A0A7S1MMZ8-F1
#
_entry.id   AF-A0A7S1MMZ8-F1
#
_cell.length_a   1.000
_cell.length_b   1.000
_cell.length_c   1.000
_cell.angle_alpha   90.00
_cell.angle_beta   90.00
_cell.angle_gamma   90.00
#
_symmetry.space_group_name_H-M   'P 1'
#
loop_
_entity.id
_entity.type
_entity.pdbx_description
1 polymer ?
#
loop_
_entity_poly.entity_id
_entity_poly.type
_entity_poly.pdbx_seq_one_letter_code
_entity_poly.pdbx_strand_id
1 'polypeptide(L)'
;GVFTVAQDIEYRAVVRHTWMKQTGVCFWSETPRTNCQVYVAFVIGARGFGEGAAKDIGLTSEQVNVTHEEKGMLVLDIEENMDEGKSLAWFDKAQGMFPWATHI
;
A
#
# COMPACT_ATOMS: atom_id res chain seq x y z
N GLY A 1 -3.94 -6.47 3.02
CA GLY A 1 -3.00 -5.39 2.65
C GLY A 1 -2.00 -5.13 3.77
N VAL A 2 -0.88 -4.49 3.48
CA VAL A 2 0.11 -4.02 4.47
C VAL A 2 -0.08 -2.51 4.65
N PHE A 3 -0.64 -2.09 5.79
CA PHE A 3 -0.84 -0.67 6.10
C PHE A 3 0.49 -0.02 6.45
N THR A 4 0.76 1.13 5.85
CA THR A 4 1.99 1.92 6.03
C THR A 4 1.70 3.36 5.63
N VAL A 5 2.65 4.29 5.85
CA VAL A 5 2.56 5.66 5.32
C VAL A 5 3.57 5.87 4.20
N ALA A 6 3.35 6.86 3.33
CA ALA A 6 4.23 7.08 2.17
C ALA A 6 5.72 7.29 2.56
N GLN A 7 5.98 7.78 3.76
CA GLN A 7 7.30 8.05 4.33
C GLN A 7 8.11 6.79 4.71
N ASP A 8 7.46 5.64 4.91
CA ASP A 8 8.08 4.40 5.43
C ASP A 8 8.89 3.63 4.35
N ILE A 9 9.78 4.32 3.65
CA ILE A 9 10.51 3.79 2.48
C ILE A 9 11.32 2.54 2.86
N GLU A 10 12.09 2.62 3.95
CA GLU A 10 12.95 1.50 4.40
C GLU A 10 12.13 0.30 4.86
N TYR A 11 11.06 0.53 5.62
CA TYR A 11 10.15 -0.54 6.06
C TYR A 11 9.53 -1.25 4.86
N ARG A 12 8.98 -0.50 3.90
CA ARG A 12 8.43 -1.09 2.67
C ARG A 12 9.50 -1.85 1.89
N ALA A 13 10.73 -1.32 1.80
CA ALA A 13 11.84 -2.02 1.16
C ALA A 13 12.12 -3.37 1.83
N VAL A 14 12.19 -3.43 3.16
CA VAL A 14 12.39 -4.70 3.88
C VAL A 14 11.26 -5.68 3.59
N VAL A 15 10.00 -5.25 3.67
CA VAL A 15 8.83 -6.11 3.42
C VAL A 15 8.81 -6.63 1.98
N ARG A 16 9.18 -5.79 0.99
CA ARG A 16 9.32 -6.18 -0.41
C ARG A 16 10.35 -7.29 -0.60
N HIS A 17 11.50 -7.16 0.06
CA HIS A 17 12.63 -8.08 -0.13
C HIS A 17 12.53 -9.36 0.71
N THR A 18 11.57 -9.43 1.62
CA THR A 18 11.37 -10.58 2.50
C THR A 18 10.05 -11.28 2.17
N TRP A 19 8.98 -10.93 2.87
CA TRP A 19 7.71 -11.64 2.81
C TRP A 19 7.05 -11.56 1.42
N MET A 20 7.10 -10.40 0.75
CA MET A 20 6.48 -10.25 -0.57
C MET A 20 7.25 -10.92 -1.73
N LYS A 21 8.46 -11.44 -1.47
CA LYS A 21 9.27 -12.16 -2.48
C LYS A 21 9.07 -13.68 -2.42
N GLN A 22 8.20 -14.17 -1.53
CA GLN A 22 7.94 -15.59 -1.41
C GLN A 22 7.20 -16.15 -2.63
N THR A 23 7.44 -17.43 -2.94
CA THR A 23 6.71 -18.13 -4.01
C THR A 23 5.21 -18.12 -3.72
N GLY A 24 4.40 -17.81 -4.73
CA GLY A 24 2.95 -17.72 -4.59
C GLY A 24 2.44 -16.35 -4.14
N VAL A 25 3.32 -15.39 -3.87
CA VAL A 25 2.95 -14.00 -3.55
C VAL A 25 3.09 -13.12 -4.79
N CYS A 26 2.03 -12.39 -5.13
CA CYS A 26 1.97 -11.51 -6.29
C CYS A 26 1.41 -10.14 -5.90
N PHE A 27 1.73 -9.09 -6.65
CA PHE A 27 1.18 -7.77 -6.36
C PHE A 27 -0.27 -7.66 -6.84
N TRP A 28 -1.09 -6.91 -6.10
CA TRP A 28 -2.52 -6.71 -6.38
C TRP A 28 -2.83 -6.20 -7.79
N SER A 29 -1.90 -5.43 -8.38
CA SER A 29 -2.04 -4.83 -9.72
C SER A 29 -1.86 -5.83 -10.85
N GLU A 30 -1.46 -7.07 -10.55
CA GLU A 30 -1.29 -8.13 -11.53
C GLU A 30 -2.61 -8.88 -11.73
N THR A 31 -2.87 -9.31 -12.97
CA THR A 31 -4.04 -10.15 -13.28
C THR A 31 -4.01 -11.45 -12.45
N PRO A 32 -5.17 -11.99 -12.01
CA PRO A 32 -5.26 -13.31 -11.39
C PRO A 32 -4.54 -14.40 -12.20
N ARG A 33 -3.63 -15.15 -11.56
CA ARG A 33 -2.82 -16.22 -12.17
C ARG A 33 -2.81 -17.45 -11.28
N THR A 34 -2.71 -18.61 -11.90
CA THR A 34 -2.74 -19.92 -11.21
C THR A 34 -1.55 -20.17 -10.29
N ASN A 35 -0.43 -19.46 -10.48
CA ASN A 35 0.76 -19.56 -9.65
C ASN A 35 0.82 -18.50 -8.51
N CYS A 36 -0.24 -17.71 -8.33
CA CYS A 36 -0.36 -16.72 -7.27
C CYS A 36 -1.45 -17.15 -6.29
N GLN A 37 -1.07 -17.41 -5.04
CA GLN A 37 -1.98 -17.80 -3.96
C GLN A 37 -2.43 -16.58 -3.15
N VAL A 38 -1.58 -15.57 -3.04
CA VAL A 38 -1.83 -14.36 -2.25
C VAL A 38 -1.48 -13.13 -3.07
N TYR A 39 -2.39 -12.16 -3.05
CA TYR A 39 -2.20 -10.85 -3.68
C TYR A 39 -1.98 -9.78 -2.63
N VAL A 40 -0.88 -9.03 -2.76
CA VAL A 40 -0.42 -8.10 -1.74
C VAL A 40 -0.36 -6.67 -2.26
N ALA A 41 -0.63 -5.75 -1.34
CA ALA A 41 -0.54 -4.32 -1.57
C ALA A 41 0.03 -3.63 -0.33
N PHE A 42 0.86 -2.62 -0.52
CA PHE A 42 1.08 -1.58 0.50
C PHE A 42 -0.04 -0.57 0.39
N VAL A 43 -0.67 -0.25 1.50
CA VAL A 43 -1.88 0.57 1.53
C VAL A 43 -1.56 1.89 2.22
N ILE A 44 -1.75 2.98 1.47
CA ILE A 44 -1.46 4.36 1.88
C ILE A 44 -2.67 5.26 1.56
N GLY A 45 -2.73 6.44 2.16
CA GLY A 45 -3.66 7.51 1.81
C GLY A 45 -3.19 8.33 0.62
N ALA A 46 -4.10 9.13 0.04
CA ALA A 46 -3.82 9.97 -1.12
C ALA A 46 -3.52 11.42 -0.72
N ARG A 47 -4.03 11.85 0.44
CA ARG A 47 -4.13 13.25 0.87
C ARG A 47 -3.50 13.43 2.24
N GLY A 48 -3.29 14.69 2.63
CA GLY A 48 -2.83 15.03 3.98
C GLY A 48 -1.58 14.26 4.36
N PHE A 49 -0.67 14.07 3.39
CA PHE A 49 0.71 13.68 3.64
C PHE A 49 1.09 14.36 4.93
N GLY A 50 1.46 13.62 5.98
CA GLY A 50 1.76 14.26 7.25
C GLY A 50 2.80 15.34 7.00
N GLU A 51 2.38 16.59 6.72
CA GLU A 51 3.28 17.60 6.17
C GLU A 51 4.26 17.98 7.27
N GLY A 52 3.87 17.76 8.53
CA GLY A 52 4.76 17.63 9.68
C GLY A 52 5.73 16.46 9.51
N ALA A 53 5.25 15.21 9.50
CA ALA A 53 6.09 14.01 9.47
C ALA A 53 7.03 13.89 8.24
N ALA A 54 6.58 14.29 7.04
CA ALA A 54 7.39 14.33 5.82
C ALA A 54 8.47 15.42 5.89
N LYS A 55 8.16 16.59 6.47
CA LYS A 55 9.17 17.63 6.76
C LYS A 55 10.15 17.17 7.83
N ASP A 56 9.68 16.47 8.86
CA ASP A 56 10.50 15.98 9.97
C ASP A 56 11.57 14.98 9.51
N ILE A 57 11.31 14.23 8.44
CA ILE A 57 12.27 13.32 7.81
C ILE A 57 12.86 13.84 6.49
N GLY A 58 12.57 15.10 6.13
CA GLY A 58 13.18 15.80 4.99
C GLY A 58 12.76 15.33 3.59
N LEU A 59 11.57 14.74 3.42
CA LEU A 59 11.05 14.34 2.10
C LEU A 59 10.28 15.48 1.42
N THR A 60 10.44 15.61 0.10
CA THR A 60 9.67 16.54 -0.73
C THR A 60 8.33 15.92 -1.15
N SER A 61 7.35 16.77 -1.48
CA SER A 61 6.07 16.32 -2.05
C SER A 61 6.26 15.50 -3.33
N GLU A 62 7.29 15.79 -4.12
CA GLU A 62 7.64 15.02 -5.32
C GLU A 62 8.11 13.60 -4.97
N GLN A 63 9.00 13.44 -3.99
CA GLN A 63 9.46 12.12 -3.53
C GLN A 63 8.31 11.27 -2.97
N VAL A 64 7.33 11.91 -2.35
CA VAL A 64 6.12 11.25 -1.86
C VAL A 64 5.20 10.86 -3.02
N ASN A 65 5.01 11.70 -4.03
CA ASN A 65 4.23 11.35 -5.22
C ASN A 65 4.83 10.16 -5.97
N VAL A 66 6.16 10.07 -6.06
CA VAL A 66 6.83 8.88 -6.63
C VAL A 66 6.44 7.61 -5.88
N THR A 67 6.24 7.69 -4.56
CA THR A 67 5.77 6.56 -3.76
C THR A 67 4.39 6.08 -4.21
N HIS A 68 3.47 6.95 -4.61
CA HIS A 68 2.12 6.55 -5.05
C HIS A 68 2.14 5.69 -6.33
N GLU A 69 3.17 5.87 -7.14
CA GLU A 69 3.34 5.19 -8.43
C GLU A 69 4.17 3.90 -8.31
N GLU A 70 4.75 3.61 -7.14
CA GLU A 70 5.54 2.40 -6.96
C GLU A 70 4.68 1.13 -7.14
N LYS A 71 5.30 0.08 -7.70
CA LYS A 71 4.65 -1.22 -7.87
C LYS A 71 4.08 -1.73 -6.54
N GLY A 72 2.86 -2.23 -6.54
CA GLY A 72 2.26 -2.84 -5.34
C GLY A 72 1.73 -1.83 -4.32
N MET A 73 1.78 -0.53 -4.62
CA MET A 73 1.10 0.49 -3.82
C MET A 73 -0.37 0.53 -4.19
N LEU A 74 -1.24 0.66 -3.20
CA LEU A 74 -2.65 0.89 -3.37
C LEU A 74 -3.04 2.11 -2.57
N VAL A 75 -3.36 3.18 -3.30
CA VAL A 75 -3.65 4.50 -2.74
C VAL A 75 -5.15 4.60 -2.46
N LEU A 76 -5.51 4.91 -1.23
CA LEU A 76 -6.86 5.17 -0.78
C LEU A 76 -7.16 6.67 -0.87
N ASP A 77 -8.38 7.05 -1.29
CA ASP A 77 -8.77 8.46 -1.33
C ASP A 77 -9.17 8.98 0.07
N ILE A 78 -8.20 8.94 0.99
CA ILE A 78 -8.31 9.41 2.36
C ILE A 78 -7.07 10.24 2.73
N GLU A 79 -7.16 10.91 3.87
CA GLU A 79 -6.00 11.49 4.53
C GLU A 79 -5.06 10.40 5.07
N GLU A 80 -3.76 10.56 4.86
CA GLU A 80 -2.73 9.60 5.26
C GLU A 80 -2.67 9.48 6.79
N ASN A 81 -2.97 8.30 7.31
CA ASN A 81 -3.01 8.02 8.75
C ASN A 81 -2.69 6.55 9.05
N MET A 82 -2.32 6.17 10.27
CA MET A 82 -2.19 4.74 10.63
C MET A 82 -3.31 4.24 11.54
N ASP A 83 -4.00 5.15 12.20
CA ASP A 83 -4.87 4.94 13.35
C ASP A 83 -6.27 5.54 13.15
N GLU A 84 -6.54 6.21 12.03
CA GLU A 84 -7.78 6.92 11.76
C GLU A 84 -8.58 6.27 10.61
N GLY A 85 -8.91 5.00 10.78
CA GLY A 85 -9.89 4.31 9.91
C GLY A 85 -9.36 3.85 8.55
N LYS A 86 -8.04 3.90 8.30
CA LYS A 86 -7.41 3.33 7.08
C LYS A 86 -7.83 1.89 6.80
N SER A 87 -8.00 1.07 7.84
CA SER A 87 -8.43 -0.33 7.68
C SER A 87 -9.86 -0.45 7.12
N LEU A 88 -10.79 0.40 7.57
CA LEU A 88 -12.16 0.43 7.06
C LEU A 88 -12.19 0.86 5.59
N ALA A 89 -11.48 1.94 5.27
CA ALA A 89 -11.35 2.43 3.88
C ALA A 89 -10.69 1.40 2.95
N TRP A 90 -9.72 0.63 3.47
CA TRP A 90 -9.13 -0.48 2.74
C TRP A 90 -10.16 -1.56 2.39
N PHE A 91 -10.91 -2.05 3.36
CA PHE A 91 -11.88 -3.14 3.12
C PHE A 91 -13.00 -2.72 2.17
N ASP A 92 -13.51 -1.50 2.32
CA ASP A 92 -14.53 -0.94 1.43
C ASP A 92 -14.05 -0.91 -0.03
N LYS A 93 -12.83 -0.39 -0.26
CA LYS A 93 -12.24 -0.34 -1.60
C LYS A 93 -11.91 -1.74 -2.15
N ALA A 94 -11.36 -2.60 -1.31
CA ALA A 94 -10.89 -3.93 -1.70
C ALA A 94 -12.05 -4.84 -2.13
N GLN A 95 -13.22 -4.73 -1.49
CA GLN A 95 -14.41 -5.50 -1.84
C GLN A 95 -14.84 -5.25 -3.30
N GLY A 96 -14.79 -4.00 -3.75
CA GLY A 96 -15.11 -3.65 -5.15
C GLY A 96 -14.00 -4.01 -6.14
N MET A 97 -12.73 -3.88 -5.72
CA MET A 97 -11.58 -4.10 -6.62
C MET A 97 -11.25 -5.58 -6.84
N PHE A 98 -11.50 -6.44 -5.86
CA PHE A 98 -11.08 -7.84 -5.88
C PHE A 98 -12.27 -8.80 -5.72
N PRO A 99 -13.26 -8.78 -6.61
CA PRO A 99 -14.46 -9.63 -6.50
C PRO A 99 -14.15 -11.13 -6.66
N TRP A 100 -12.96 -11.47 -7.15
CA TRP A 100 -12.46 -12.83 -7.31
C TRP A 100 -11.77 -13.37 -6.05
N ALA A 101 -11.45 -12.49 -5.09
CA ALA A 101 -10.80 -12.91 -3.85
C ALA A 101 -11.84 -13.55 -2.91
N THR A 102 -11.49 -14.68 -2.32
CA THR A 102 -12.34 -15.34 -1.32
C THR A 102 -12.18 -14.73 0.07
N HIS A 103 -11.04 -14.08 0.33
CA HIS A 103 -10.67 -13.42 1.58
C HIS A 103 -9.86 -12.16 1.27
N ILE A 104 -10.03 -11.11 2.07
CA ILE A 104 -9.31 -9.82 1.99
C ILE A 104 -8.57 -9.58 3.30
#